data_AF-A0AAX2F7B4-F1
#
_entry.id   AF-A0AAX2F7B4-F1
#
_cell.length_a   1.000
_cell.length_b   1.000
_cell.length_c   1.000
_cell.angle_alpha   90.00
_cell.angle_beta   90.00
_cell.angle_gamma   90.00
#
_symmetry.space_group_name_H-M   'P 1'
#
loop_
_entity.id
_entity.type
_entity.pdbx_description
1 polymer ?
#
loop_
_entity_poly.entity_id
_entity_poly.type
_entity_poly.pdbx_seq_one_letter_code
_entity_poly.pdbx_strand_id
1 'polypeptide(L)'
;MVTHSEGSAYGAGVAQYLLDAGYKVTTILHLSSDEGDEFSTPKTPYTLQLSYEGDWVTGNKTIKNVDKVGEIKKGNLSWDTVHGTTKNKNIFNAAKDLEKVTLQLNIGEIDGNLSSWYNQENAKRTNFYSVNGIILNNLDGTKKR
;
A
#
# COMPACT_ATOMS: atom_id res chain seq x y z
N MET A 1 13.66 -1.04 -7.38
CA MET A 1 13.22 -2.41 -7.70
C MET A 1 11.71 -2.46 -7.61
N VAL A 2 11.03 -3.19 -8.49
CA VAL A 2 9.57 -3.38 -8.46
C VAL A 2 9.29 -4.88 -8.50
N THR A 3 8.45 -5.37 -7.61
CA THR A 3 8.09 -6.80 -7.51
C THR A 3 6.58 -6.97 -7.47
N HIS A 4 6.09 -8.18 -7.72
CA HIS A 4 4.67 -8.51 -7.66
C HIS A 4 4.46 -9.91 -7.09
N SER A 5 3.41 -10.11 -6.28
CA SER A 5 3.01 -11.43 -5.76
C SER A 5 4.16 -12.16 -5.04
N GLU A 6 4.36 -13.45 -5.28
CA GLU A 6 5.46 -14.27 -4.75
C GLU A 6 6.84 -13.71 -5.16
N GLY A 7 6.88 -12.97 -6.27
CA GLY A 7 8.08 -12.25 -6.71
C GLY A 7 8.54 -11.19 -5.71
N SER A 8 7.71 -10.77 -4.75
CA SER A 8 8.11 -9.88 -3.66
C SER A 8 9.09 -10.52 -2.68
N ALA A 9 8.89 -11.79 -2.31
CA ALA A 9 9.85 -12.51 -1.46
C ALA A 9 11.19 -12.71 -2.17
N TYR A 10 11.14 -13.17 -3.44
CA TYR A 10 12.33 -13.30 -4.27
C TYR A 10 13.05 -11.97 -4.45
N GLY A 11 12.31 -10.91 -4.80
CA GLY A 11 12.88 -9.59 -5.01
C GLY A 11 13.45 -8.96 -3.74
N ALA A 12 12.88 -9.21 -2.57
CA ALA A 12 13.50 -8.82 -1.29
C ALA A 12 14.90 -9.44 -1.11
N GLY A 13 15.04 -10.74 -1.42
CA GLY A 13 16.33 -11.42 -1.43
C GLY A 13 17.31 -10.85 -2.46
N VAL A 14 16.86 -10.59 -3.68
CA VAL A 14 17.70 -9.95 -4.72
C VAL A 14 18.11 -8.54 -4.31
N ALA A 15 17.22 -7.76 -3.68
CA ALA A 15 17.54 -6.43 -3.19
C ALA A 15 18.64 -6.48 -2.13
N GLN A 16 18.54 -7.40 -1.17
CA GLN A 16 19.58 -7.61 -0.16
C GLN A 16 20.91 -7.97 -0.81
N TYR A 17 20.91 -8.94 -1.73
CA TYR A 17 22.11 -9.35 -2.45
C TYR A 17 22.80 -8.19 -3.20
N LEU A 18 22.00 -7.36 -3.90
CA LEU A 18 22.53 -6.20 -4.62
C LEU A 18 23.16 -5.18 -3.66
N LEU A 19 22.52 -4.91 -2.53
CA LEU A 19 23.02 -3.99 -1.50
C LEU A 19 24.33 -4.51 -0.90
N ASP A 20 24.39 -5.81 -0.56
CA ASP A 20 25.58 -6.45 0.01
C ASP A 20 26.75 -6.43 -0.98
N ALA A 21 26.47 -6.54 -2.28
CA ALA A 21 27.45 -6.43 -3.35
C ALA A 21 27.83 -4.97 -3.70
N GLY A 22 27.32 -3.98 -2.97
CA GLY A 22 27.64 -2.56 -3.16
C GLY A 22 26.92 -1.89 -4.33
N TYR A 23 25.92 -2.55 -4.93
CA TYR A 23 25.08 -1.92 -5.96
C TYR A 23 24.08 -0.96 -5.32
N LYS A 24 23.79 0.12 -6.04
CA LYS A 24 22.84 1.14 -5.60
C LYS A 24 21.41 0.70 -5.89
N VAL A 25 20.66 0.36 -4.84
CA VAL A 25 19.19 0.29 -4.86
C VAL A 25 18.66 1.47 -4.03
N THR A 26 17.77 2.29 -4.60
CA THR A 26 17.29 3.52 -3.92
C THR A 26 15.87 3.42 -3.39
N THR A 27 15.06 2.55 -3.98
CA THR A 27 13.65 2.37 -3.62
C THR A 27 13.21 0.97 -4.00
N ILE A 28 12.45 0.32 -3.12
CA ILE A 28 11.82 -0.97 -3.38
C ILE A 28 10.30 -0.75 -3.35
N LEU A 29 9.61 -1.23 -4.38
CA LEU A 29 8.15 -1.19 -4.47
C LEU A 29 7.61 -2.61 -4.62
N HIS A 30 6.97 -3.09 -3.57
CA HIS A 30 6.31 -4.39 -3.54
C HIS A 30 4.82 -4.23 -3.90
N LEU A 31 4.35 -4.96 -4.91
CA LEU A 31 2.98 -4.86 -5.40
C LEU A 31 2.21 -6.16 -5.13
N SER A 32 1.03 -6.08 -4.49
CA SER A 32 0.18 -7.25 -4.18
C SER A 32 1.02 -8.44 -3.72
N SER A 33 1.81 -8.26 -2.65
CA SER A 33 2.77 -9.28 -2.21
C SER A 33 2.04 -10.46 -1.59
N ASP A 34 2.29 -11.65 -2.11
CA ASP A 34 1.82 -12.87 -1.48
C ASP A 34 2.66 -13.21 -0.26
N GLU A 35 2.02 -13.84 0.74
CA GLU A 35 2.67 -14.28 1.99
C GLU A 35 3.53 -13.19 2.66
N GLY A 36 3.08 -11.93 2.63
CA GLY A 36 3.85 -10.79 3.11
C GLY A 36 4.34 -10.93 4.57
N ASP A 37 3.63 -11.68 5.41
CA ASP A 37 3.99 -11.93 6.81
C ASP A 37 5.11 -12.97 7.01
N GLU A 38 5.48 -13.71 5.96
CA GLU A 38 6.44 -14.83 6.03
C GLU A 38 7.90 -14.41 5.73
N PHE A 39 8.11 -13.18 5.26
CA PHE A 39 9.45 -12.67 4.95
C PHE A 39 9.65 -11.21 5.38
N SER A 40 10.87 -10.73 5.16
CA SER A 40 11.24 -9.33 5.39
C SER A 40 11.96 -8.76 4.19
N THR A 41 11.75 -7.48 3.95
CA THR A 41 12.54 -6.70 2.99
C THR A 41 13.74 -6.04 3.71
N PRO A 42 14.82 -5.65 3.01
CA PRO A 42 15.92 -4.90 3.63
C PRO A 42 15.42 -3.65 4.36
N LYS A 43 16.01 -3.32 5.52
CA LYS A 43 15.64 -2.11 6.30
C LYS A 43 15.94 -0.80 5.57
N THR A 44 16.88 -0.83 4.65
CA THR A 44 17.21 0.26 3.73
C THR A 44 17.45 -0.38 2.35
N PRO A 45 17.07 0.29 1.25
CA PRO A 45 16.56 1.66 1.13
C PRO A 45 15.03 1.76 1.38
N TYR A 46 14.47 2.96 1.16
CA TYR A 46 13.04 3.23 1.35
C TYR A 46 12.16 2.25 0.57
N THR A 47 11.21 1.63 1.26
CA THR A 47 10.38 0.55 0.74
C THR A 47 8.90 0.85 0.91
N LEU A 48 8.17 0.67 -0.20
CA LEU A 48 6.72 0.79 -0.27
C LEU A 48 6.09 -0.56 -0.54
N GLN A 49 4.92 -0.79 0.05
CA GLN A 49 4.04 -1.89 -0.31
C GLN A 49 2.68 -1.34 -0.75
N LEU A 50 2.21 -1.79 -1.91
CA LEU A 50 0.91 -1.39 -2.46
C LEU A 50 0.09 -2.59 -2.87
N SER A 51 -1.19 -2.56 -2.56
CA SER A 51 -2.17 -3.52 -3.05
C SER A 51 -3.53 -2.84 -3.23
N TYR A 52 -4.53 -3.60 -3.69
CA TYR A 52 -5.91 -3.14 -3.68
C TYR A 52 -6.65 -3.75 -2.49
N GLU A 53 -7.59 -2.99 -1.94
CA GLU A 53 -8.50 -3.45 -0.88
C GLU A 53 -9.16 -4.77 -1.27
N GLY A 54 -9.08 -5.77 -0.38
CA GLY A 54 -9.75 -7.05 -0.57
C GLY A 54 -9.12 -7.93 -1.64
N ASP A 55 -7.82 -7.78 -1.90
CA ASP A 55 -7.03 -8.76 -2.65
C ASP A 55 -6.97 -10.09 -1.87
N TRP A 56 -7.88 -11.00 -2.20
CA TRP A 56 -8.05 -12.28 -1.50
C TRP A 56 -6.90 -13.26 -1.77
N VAL A 57 -6.16 -13.09 -2.88
CA VAL A 57 -5.03 -13.96 -3.23
C VAL A 57 -3.95 -13.82 -2.17
N THR A 58 -3.67 -12.59 -1.75
CA THR A 58 -2.57 -12.28 -0.83
C THR A 58 -3.03 -12.00 0.59
N GLY A 59 -4.32 -11.68 0.77
CA GLY A 59 -4.86 -11.18 2.04
C GLY A 59 -4.27 -9.84 2.49
N ASN A 60 -3.55 -9.13 1.62
CA ASN A 60 -2.88 -7.84 1.91
C ASN A 60 -1.94 -7.87 3.13
N LYS A 61 -1.30 -9.00 3.40
CA LYS A 61 -0.40 -9.13 4.54
C LYS A 61 0.82 -8.22 4.41
N THR A 62 1.22 -7.59 5.51
CA THR A 62 2.31 -6.59 5.52
C THR A 62 3.68 -7.25 5.62
N ILE A 63 4.58 -6.89 4.71
CA ILE A 63 5.99 -7.27 4.76
C ILE A 63 6.72 -6.55 5.89
N LYS A 64 7.53 -7.30 6.65
CA LYS A 64 8.39 -6.73 7.70
C LYS A 64 9.43 -5.77 7.09
N ASN A 65 9.68 -4.66 7.79
CA ASN A 65 10.60 -3.57 7.41
C ASN A 65 10.15 -2.68 6.24
N VAL A 66 8.91 -2.78 5.77
CA VAL A 66 8.36 -1.79 4.82
C VAL A 66 8.15 -0.46 5.53
N ASP A 67 8.55 0.65 4.91
CA ASP A 67 8.37 2.00 5.48
C ASP A 67 6.92 2.48 5.40
N LYS A 68 6.22 2.13 4.30
CA LYS A 68 4.83 2.54 4.11
C LYS A 68 4.02 1.53 3.31
N VAL A 69 2.84 1.23 3.81
CA VAL A 69 1.88 0.29 3.20
C VAL A 69 0.63 1.06 2.80
N GLY A 70 0.14 0.85 1.59
CA GLY A 70 -1.10 1.44 1.11
C GLY A 70 -2.00 0.42 0.45
N GLU A 71 -3.26 0.39 0.84
CA GLU A 71 -4.30 -0.33 0.10
C GLU A 71 -5.12 0.67 -0.69
N ILE A 72 -5.19 0.48 -2.01
CA ILE A 72 -5.98 1.32 -2.92
C ILE A 72 -7.42 0.83 -2.89
N LYS A 73 -8.38 1.74 -2.77
CA LYS A 73 -9.80 1.40 -2.85
C LYS A 73 -10.10 0.68 -4.17
N LYS A 74 -10.70 -0.51 -4.11
CA LYS A 74 -10.89 -1.35 -5.30
C LYS A 74 -11.95 -0.83 -6.28
N GLY A 75 -12.92 -0.04 -5.81
CA GLY A 75 -14.06 0.41 -6.60
C GLY A 75 -14.81 -0.76 -7.26
N ASN A 76 -14.91 -0.73 -8.59
CA ASN A 76 -15.63 -1.73 -9.40
C ASN A 76 -14.78 -2.94 -9.82
N LEU A 77 -13.55 -3.09 -9.31
CA LEU A 77 -12.74 -4.26 -9.61
C LEU A 77 -13.39 -5.54 -9.07
N SER A 78 -13.43 -6.56 -9.91
CA SER A 78 -13.93 -7.88 -9.55
C SER A 78 -12.91 -8.61 -8.68
N TRP A 79 -13.41 -9.56 -7.88
CA TRP A 79 -12.59 -10.31 -6.93
C TRP A 79 -11.49 -11.13 -7.64
N ASP A 80 -11.71 -11.54 -8.88
CA ASP A 80 -10.77 -12.32 -9.70
C ASP A 80 -9.74 -11.47 -10.46
N THR A 81 -9.91 -10.13 -10.51
CA THR A 81 -8.99 -9.23 -11.23
C THR A 81 -8.17 -8.32 -10.30
N VAL A 82 -8.63 -8.13 -9.06
CA VAL A 82 -8.03 -7.20 -8.09
C VAL A 82 -6.52 -7.43 -7.90
N HIS A 83 -6.08 -8.69 -7.81
CA HIS A 83 -4.69 -9.07 -7.59
C HIS A 83 -3.76 -8.65 -8.73
N GLY A 84 -4.15 -8.97 -9.98
CA GLY A 84 -3.35 -8.66 -11.16
C GLY A 84 -3.37 -7.17 -11.55
N THR A 85 -4.32 -6.40 -11.02
CA THR A 85 -4.53 -4.99 -11.42
C THR A 85 -3.36 -4.08 -11.03
N THR A 86 -2.57 -4.43 -10.02
CA THR A 86 -1.36 -3.68 -9.66
C THR A 86 -0.29 -3.70 -10.77
N LYS A 87 -0.38 -4.63 -11.74
CA LYS A 87 0.45 -4.65 -12.95
C LYS A 87 -0.02 -3.65 -14.01
N ASN A 88 -0.11 -2.37 -13.61
CA ASN A 88 -0.58 -1.28 -14.46
C ASN A 88 0.33 -0.04 -14.29
N LYS A 89 0.61 0.70 -15.37
CA LYS A 89 1.41 1.95 -15.32
C LYS A 89 0.91 2.97 -14.29
N ASN A 90 -0.40 2.99 -14.00
CA ASN A 90 -0.99 3.90 -13.03
C ASN A 90 -0.58 3.59 -11.59
N ILE A 91 -0.04 2.39 -11.30
CA ILE A 91 0.43 2.03 -9.96
C ILE A 91 1.56 2.94 -9.49
N PHE A 92 2.36 3.49 -10.40
CA PHE A 92 3.42 4.44 -10.04
C PHE A 92 2.88 5.79 -9.59
N ASN A 93 1.66 6.17 -10.00
CA ASN A 93 0.99 7.33 -9.41
C ASN A 93 0.56 7.04 -7.98
N ALA A 94 0.07 5.83 -7.71
CA ALA A 94 -0.24 5.37 -6.36
C ALA A 94 1.01 5.30 -5.47
N ALA A 95 2.14 4.84 -5.99
CA ALA A 95 3.41 4.84 -5.25
C ALA A 95 3.83 6.27 -4.86
N LYS A 96 3.80 7.20 -5.82
CA LYS A 96 4.12 8.62 -5.56
C LYS A 96 3.16 9.29 -4.58
N ASP A 97 1.87 8.96 -4.65
CA ASP A 97 0.88 9.45 -3.70
C ASP A 97 1.11 8.80 -2.33
N LEU A 98 1.44 7.50 -2.26
CA LEU A 98 1.73 6.81 -1.00
C LEU A 98 2.94 7.41 -0.31
N GLU A 99 4.01 7.75 -1.02
CA GLU A 99 5.17 8.45 -0.43
C GLU A 99 4.75 9.71 0.33
N LYS A 100 3.80 10.48 -0.23
CA LYS A 100 3.44 11.82 0.23
C LYS A 100 2.22 11.85 1.15
N VAL A 101 1.37 10.83 1.12
CA VAL A 101 0.09 10.86 1.82
C VAL A 101 0.30 11.04 3.32
N THR A 102 -0.44 11.94 3.92
CA THR A 102 -0.50 12.13 5.37
C THR A 102 -1.90 11.82 5.85
N LEU A 103 -2.04 11.44 7.11
CA LEU A 103 -3.35 11.15 7.69
C LEU A 103 -3.77 12.29 8.61
N GLN A 104 -5.00 12.76 8.44
CA GLN A 104 -5.62 13.75 9.31
C GLN A 104 -6.70 13.07 10.15
N LEU A 105 -6.62 13.24 11.47
CA LEU A 105 -7.68 12.84 12.39
C LEU A 105 -8.73 13.95 12.46
N ASN A 106 -9.98 13.60 12.23
CA ASN A 106 -11.12 14.50 12.37
C ASN A 106 -12.03 14.01 13.49
N ILE A 107 -12.79 14.95 14.05
CA ILE A 107 -13.81 14.70 15.05
C ILE A 107 -15.03 15.51 14.64
N GLY A 108 -16.20 14.89 14.62
CA GLY A 108 -17.44 15.52 14.17
C GLY A 108 -18.63 14.58 14.28
N GLU A 109 -19.78 15.02 13.80
CA GLU A 109 -21.01 14.26 13.83
C GLU A 109 -21.21 13.48 12.51
N ILE A 110 -21.44 12.17 12.61
CA ILE A 110 -21.78 11.28 11.48
C ILE A 110 -23.09 10.60 11.83
N ASP A 111 -24.12 10.74 10.99
CA ASP A 111 -25.44 10.14 11.20
C ASP A 111 -26.02 10.39 12.61
N GLY A 112 -25.86 11.62 13.14
CA GLY A 112 -26.34 11.98 14.47
C GLY A 112 -25.40 11.63 15.63
N ASN A 113 -24.26 10.99 15.37
CA ASN A 113 -23.36 10.48 16.40
C ASN A 113 -21.98 11.15 16.35
N LEU A 114 -21.50 11.63 17.50
CA LEU A 114 -20.13 12.11 17.66
C LEU A 114 -19.15 10.96 17.36
N SER A 115 -18.29 11.17 16.37
CA SER A 115 -17.38 10.18 15.82
C SER A 115 -16.01 10.79 15.52
N SER A 116 -14.99 9.95 15.40
CA SER A 116 -13.69 10.33 14.88
C SER A 116 -13.27 9.43 13.72
N TRP A 117 -12.56 10.00 12.75
CA TRP A 117 -12.13 9.26 11.57
C TRP A 117 -10.84 9.84 10.99
N TYR A 118 -10.09 9.00 10.29
CA TYR A 118 -8.93 9.42 9.50
C TYR A 118 -9.33 9.66 8.05
N ASN A 119 -8.86 10.74 7.45
CA ASN A 119 -8.84 10.93 6.00
C ASN A 119 -7.41 11.04 5.47
N GLN A 120 -7.25 10.77 4.17
CA GLN A 120 -6.00 11.04 3.47
C GLN A 120 -5.87 12.53 3.13
N GLU A 121 -4.66 13.05 3.26
CA GLU A 121 -4.21 14.35 2.77
C GLU A 121 -3.00 14.17 1.87
N ASN A 122 -2.71 15.14 0.99
CA ASN A 122 -1.52 15.14 0.11
C ASN A 122 -1.42 13.97 -0.91
N ALA A 123 -2.51 13.27 -1.20
CA ALA A 123 -2.61 12.27 -2.26
C ALA A 123 -3.59 12.72 -3.35
N LYS A 124 -3.10 12.91 -4.58
CA LYS A 124 -3.86 13.63 -5.62
C LYS A 124 -4.67 12.73 -6.55
N ARG A 125 -4.20 11.51 -6.81
CA ARG A 125 -4.75 10.63 -7.86
C ARG A 125 -5.26 9.32 -7.31
N THR A 126 -4.90 9.00 -6.08
CA THR A 126 -5.13 7.69 -5.49
C THR A 126 -6.11 7.81 -4.35
N ASN A 127 -7.19 7.05 -4.41
CA ASN A 127 -8.13 6.88 -3.31
C ASN A 127 -7.65 5.68 -2.46
N PHE A 128 -6.98 5.95 -1.34
CA PHE A 128 -6.50 4.89 -0.44
C PHE A 128 -7.63 4.42 0.47
N TYR A 129 -7.87 3.11 0.51
CA TYR A 129 -8.70 2.48 1.51
C TYR A 129 -8.02 2.47 2.89
N SER A 130 -6.73 2.12 2.94
CA SER A 130 -5.94 2.12 4.16
C SER A 130 -4.51 2.63 3.89
N VAL A 131 -3.89 3.22 4.91
CA VAL A 131 -2.45 3.53 4.92
C VAL A 131 -1.88 3.07 6.26
N ASN A 132 -0.81 2.27 6.23
CA ASN A 132 -0.19 1.66 7.41
C ASN A 132 -1.21 0.95 8.33
N GLY A 133 -2.19 0.27 7.74
CA GLY A 133 -3.26 -0.44 8.45
C GLY A 133 -4.37 0.45 9.02
N ILE A 134 -4.29 1.78 8.88
CA ILE A 134 -5.35 2.70 9.30
C ILE A 134 -6.37 2.83 8.19
N ILE A 135 -7.62 2.42 8.46
CA ILE A 135 -8.75 2.56 7.52
C ILE A 135 -9.11 4.04 7.37
N LEU A 136 -9.29 4.46 6.13
CA LEU A 136 -9.55 5.85 5.77
C LEU A 136 -11.00 6.06 5.31
N ASN A 137 -11.54 7.21 5.69
CA ASN A 137 -12.83 7.72 5.26
C ASN A 137 -12.66 8.96 4.38
N ASN A 138 -13.76 9.45 3.83
CA ASN A 138 -13.83 10.76 3.18
C ASN A 138 -13.72 11.88 4.25
N LEU A 139 -13.52 13.12 3.79
CA LEU A 139 -13.38 14.27 4.68
C LEU A 139 -14.63 14.47 5.56
N ASP A 140 -15.81 14.13 5.06
CA ASP A 140 -17.10 14.21 5.75
C ASP A 140 -17.38 13.01 6.68
N GLY A 141 -16.43 12.08 6.83
CA GLY A 141 -16.58 10.89 7.67
C GLY A 141 -17.25 9.71 6.99
N THR A 142 -17.77 9.87 5.78
CA THR A 142 -18.39 8.77 5.03
C THR A 142 -17.34 7.75 4.55
N LYS A 143 -17.74 6.49 4.42
CA LYS A 143 -16.86 5.43 3.90
C LYS A 143 -16.44 5.72 2.46
N LYS A 144 -15.18 5.45 2.14
CA LYS A 144 -14.67 5.49 0.76
C LYS A 144 -15.39 4.46 -0.11
N ARG A 145 -15.78 4.88 -1.32
CA ARG A 145 -16.39 4.04 -2.35
C ARG A 145 -15.37 3.67 -3.42
#